data_AF-A0A1F8TUG1-F1
#
_entry.id   AF-A0A1F8TUG1-F1
#
_cell.length_a   1.000
_cell.length_b   1.000
_cell.length_c   1.000
_cell.angle_alpha   90.00
_cell.angle_beta   90.00
_cell.angle_gamma   90.00
#
_symmetry.space_group_name_H-M   'P 1'
#
loop_
_entity.id
_entity.type
_entity.pdbx_description
1 polymer ?
#
loop_
_entity_poly.entity_id
_entity_poly.type
_entity_poly.pdbx_seq_one_letter_code
_entity_poly.pdbx_strand_id
1 'polypeptide(L)'
;YPPYNIEVTGEDQYRITMAIAGFDENELSIETEHSTLLVRGQKADKTEGRRFLHQGIAERNFERKFQLSDYIKVTGAQMSHGLLHIELVREVPEALKPRKININQQSTIKVQPQLLNEQLTQVSNG
;
A
#
# COMPACT_ATOMS: atom_id res chain seq x y z
N TYR A 1 8.93 20.76 -4.25
CA TYR A 1 7.95 21.86 -4.07
C TYR A 1 6.58 21.33 -4.48
N PRO A 2 5.50 21.69 -3.77
CA PRO A 2 5.50 22.46 -2.52
C PRO A 2 6.16 21.72 -1.34
N PRO A 3 6.43 22.40 -0.21
CA PRO A 3 6.77 21.76 1.06
C PRO A 3 5.65 20.84 1.54
N TYR A 4 6.01 19.76 2.22
CA TYR A 4 5.05 18.82 2.79
C TYR A 4 5.63 18.09 3.99
N ASN A 5 4.73 17.55 4.82
CA ASN A 5 5.03 16.67 5.93
C ASN A 5 4.30 15.33 5.73
N ILE A 6 4.82 14.28 6.36
CA ILE A 6 4.14 12.99 6.50
C ILE A 6 4.18 12.64 7.99
N GLU A 7 3.03 12.46 8.60
CA GLU A 7 2.89 12.17 10.03
C GLU A 7 2.14 10.85 10.27
N VAL A 8 2.45 10.19 11.39
CA VAL A 8 1.64 9.09 11.92
C VAL A 8 0.55 9.70 12.78
N THR A 9 -0.71 9.43 12.47
CA THR A 9 -1.88 9.99 13.18
C THR A 9 -2.56 8.97 14.09
N GLY A 10 -2.22 7.69 13.96
CA GLY A 10 -2.74 6.61 14.78
C GLY A 10 -2.10 5.27 14.43
N GLU A 11 -2.60 4.18 15.02
CA GLU A 11 -2.24 2.83 14.61
C GLU A 11 -2.70 2.62 13.15
N ASP A 12 -1.75 2.29 12.27
CA ASP A 12 -1.95 2.13 10.83
C ASP A 12 -2.56 3.34 10.10
N GLN A 13 -2.51 4.54 10.69
CA GLN A 13 -3.03 5.78 10.11
C GLN A 13 -1.92 6.81 9.92
N TYR A 14 -1.90 7.45 8.75
CA TYR A 14 -0.91 8.44 8.36
C TYR A 14 -1.58 9.61 7.65
N ARG A 15 -0.93 10.76 7.66
CA ARG A 15 -1.37 11.94 6.92
C ARG A 15 -0.23 12.58 6.17
N ILE A 16 -0.46 12.91 4.90
CA ILE A 16 0.38 13.84 4.15
C ILE A 16 -0.24 15.23 4.27
N THR A 17 0.54 16.23 4.66
CA THR A 17 0.12 17.64 4.67
C THR A 17 0.99 18.44 3.72
N MET A 18 0.40 19.11 2.72
CA MET A 18 1.11 19.89 1.71
C MET A 18 0.71 21.36 1.73
N ALA A 19 1.67 22.26 1.59
CA ALA A 19 1.37 23.69 1.44
C ALA A 19 0.92 24.01 0.00
N ILE A 20 -0.33 24.39 -0.16
CA ILE A 20 -0.95 24.68 -1.47
C ILE A 20 -1.64 26.05 -1.48
N ALA A 21 -1.19 26.95 -0.62
CA ALA A 21 -1.72 28.30 -0.54
C ALA A 21 -1.71 28.96 -1.93
N GLY A 22 -2.86 29.53 -2.28
CA GLY A 22 -3.07 30.16 -3.57
C GLY A 22 -3.65 29.24 -4.64
N PHE A 23 -3.96 27.96 -4.39
CA PHE A 23 -4.74 27.11 -5.29
C PHE A 23 -6.20 26.99 -4.82
N ASP A 24 -7.12 27.00 -5.77
CA ASP A 24 -8.52 26.62 -5.56
C ASP A 24 -8.71 25.10 -5.75
N GLU A 25 -9.79 24.53 -5.23
CA GLU A 25 -10.05 23.08 -5.29
C GLU A 25 -10.13 22.57 -6.74
N ASN A 26 -10.72 23.35 -7.65
CA ASN A 26 -10.84 23.01 -9.06
C ASN A 26 -9.52 23.17 -9.86
N GLU A 27 -8.48 23.72 -9.23
CA GLU A 27 -7.13 23.84 -9.79
C GLU A 27 -6.23 22.68 -9.34
N LEU A 28 -6.75 21.75 -8.53
CA LEU A 28 -6.01 20.62 -7.98
C LEU A 28 -6.52 19.29 -8.55
N SER A 29 -5.61 18.35 -8.76
CA SER A 29 -5.95 16.95 -9.01
C SER A 29 -5.13 16.02 -8.13
N ILE A 30 -5.78 14.97 -7.64
CA ILE A 30 -5.20 13.95 -6.76
C ILE A 30 -5.59 12.60 -7.33
N GLU A 31 -4.59 11.82 -7.74
CA GLU A 31 -4.77 10.54 -8.41
C GLU A 31 -3.85 9.50 -7.78
N THR A 32 -4.35 8.27 -7.67
CA THR A 32 -3.53 7.11 -7.30
C THR A 32 -3.39 6.18 -8.49
N GLU A 33 -2.16 5.91 -8.89
CA GLU A 33 -1.84 4.96 -9.94
C GLU A 33 -0.83 3.93 -9.39
N HIS A 34 -1.24 2.66 -9.32
CA HIS A 34 -0.49 1.60 -8.65
C HIS A 34 -0.11 1.99 -7.21
N SER A 35 1.18 2.01 -6.86
CA SER A 35 1.69 2.44 -5.56
C SER A 35 2.14 3.91 -5.57
N THR A 36 1.66 4.72 -6.51
CA THR A 36 2.02 6.14 -6.62
C THR A 36 0.82 7.02 -6.38
N LEU A 37 0.94 7.93 -5.41
CA LEU A 37 0.01 9.04 -5.24
C LEU A 37 0.57 10.28 -5.94
N LEU A 38 -0.24 10.89 -6.78
CA LEU A 38 0.12 12.00 -7.64
C LEU A 38 -0.79 13.19 -7.35
N VAL A 39 -0.17 14.30 -6.93
CA VAL A 39 -0.85 15.56 -6.60
C VAL A 39 -0.38 16.61 -7.58
N ARG A 40 -1.31 17.25 -8.29
CA ARG A 40 -1.02 18.33 -9.24
C ARG A 40 -1.79 19.58 -8.88
N GLY A 41 -1.17 20.73 -9.11
CA GLY A 41 -1.82 22.02 -9.12
C GLY A 41 -1.58 22.72 -10.43
N GLN A 42 -2.65 23.14 -11.10
CA GLN A 42 -2.62 23.84 -12.38
C GLN A 42 -3.42 25.14 -12.28
N LYS A 43 -2.71 26.25 -12.42
CA LYS A 43 -3.29 27.57 -12.53
C LYS A 43 -3.84 27.76 -13.93
N ALA A 44 -5.06 28.27 -14.03
CA ALA A 44 -5.57 28.77 -15.30
C ALA A 44 -4.69 29.94 -15.77
N ASP A 45 -4.37 30.00 -17.06
CA ASP A 45 -3.64 31.12 -17.67
C ASP A 45 -4.50 32.40 -17.60
N LYS A 46 -4.44 33.08 -16.46
CA LYS A 46 -5.14 34.35 -16.17
C LYS A 46 -4.21 35.57 -16.25
N THR A 47 -3.00 35.37 -16.80
CA THR A 47 -1.95 36.39 -16.87
C THR A 47 -2.03 37.25 -18.13
N GLU A 48 -2.84 36.89 -19.13
CA GLU A 48 -3.05 37.74 -20.30
C GLU A 48 -3.62 39.11 -19.89
N GLY A 49 -2.85 40.17 -20.13
CA GLY A 49 -3.24 41.55 -19.86
C GLY A 49 -2.93 42.10 -18.46
N ARG A 50 -2.34 41.32 -17.54
CA ARG A 50 -1.97 41.82 -16.21
C ARG A 50 -0.60 42.53 -16.23
N ARG A 51 -0.57 43.82 -15.87
CA ARG A 51 0.67 44.58 -15.68
C ARG A 51 1.01 44.66 -14.20
N PHE A 52 2.05 43.95 -13.79
CA PHE A 52 2.55 43.99 -12.41
C PHE A 52 3.60 45.10 -12.24
N LEU A 53 3.52 45.86 -11.15
CA LEU A 53 4.60 46.77 -10.73
C LEU A 53 5.74 45.99 -10.04
N HIS A 54 5.38 44.94 -9.29
CA HIS A 54 6.29 43.98 -8.69
C HIS A 54 5.53 42.65 -8.50
N GLN A 55 6.14 41.52 -8.84
CA GLN A 55 5.53 40.19 -8.72
C GLN A 55 6.41 39.28 -7.86
N GLY A 56 6.18 39.29 -6.55
CA GLY A 56 6.90 38.44 -5.58
C GLY A 56 6.36 37.01 -5.47
N ILE A 57 5.17 36.74 -6.03
CA ILE A 57 4.52 35.43 -5.99
C ILE A 57 4.13 35.05 -7.41
N ALA A 58 4.86 34.09 -7.99
CA ALA A 58 4.52 33.52 -9.27
C ALA A 58 3.56 32.35 -9.05
N GLU A 59 2.41 32.41 -9.71
CA GLU A 59 1.42 31.33 -9.79
C GLU A 59 2.01 30.19 -10.64
N ARG A 60 2.78 29.29 -10.01
CA ARG A 60 3.48 28.19 -10.69
C ARG A 60 2.72 26.89 -10.51
N ASN A 61 2.47 26.21 -11.62
CA ASN A 61 1.98 24.84 -11.60
C ASN A 61 2.96 23.93 -10.85
N PHE A 62 2.44 22.87 -10.22
CA PHE A 62 3.26 21.87 -9.56
C PHE A 62 2.76 20.45 -9.84
N GLU A 63 3.69 19.51 -9.73
CA GLU A 63 3.42 18.08 -9.69
C GLU A 63 4.24 17.48 -8.54
N ARG A 64 3.60 16.68 -7.69
CA ARG A 64 4.26 15.94 -6.61
C ARG A 64 3.84 14.48 -6.65
N LYS A 65 4.85 13.61 -6.63
CA LYS A 65 4.68 12.16 -6.52
C LYS A 65 5.09 11.68 -5.14
N PHE A 66 4.28 10.82 -4.56
CA PHE A 66 4.57 10.08 -3.35
C PHE A 66 4.57 8.59 -3.70
N GLN A 67 5.67 7.92 -3.41
CA GLN A 67 5.72 6.47 -3.47
C GLN A 67 5.06 5.94 -2.20
N LEU A 68 3.92 5.29 -2.35
CA LEU A 68 3.24 4.59 -1.27
C LEU A 68 3.88 3.21 -1.10
N SER A 69 4.01 2.78 0.15
CA SER A 69 4.36 1.39 0.44
C SER A 69 3.21 0.46 0.09
N ASP A 70 3.52 -0.82 -0.03
CA ASP A 70 2.50 -1.85 -0.16
C ASP A 70 1.48 -1.73 0.98
N TYR A 71 0.21 -1.94 0.63
CA TYR A 71 -0.92 -1.90 1.56
C TYR A 71 -1.31 -0.53 2.10
N ILE A 72 -0.67 0.55 1.68
CA ILE A 72 -1.13 1.92 1.97
C ILE A 72 -2.21 2.32 0.96
N LYS A 73 -3.33 2.84 1.47
CA LYS A 73 -4.43 3.39 0.67
C LYS A 73 -4.76 4.82 1.09
N VAL A 74 -5.17 5.63 0.12
CA VAL A 74 -5.76 6.95 0.37
C VAL A 74 -7.22 6.77 0.75
N THR A 75 -7.64 7.37 1.86
CA THR A 75 -9.04 7.31 2.33
C THR A 75 -9.79 8.62 2.14
N GLY A 76 -9.07 9.74 2.05
CA GLY A 76 -9.69 11.04 1.83
C GLY A 76 -8.66 12.14 1.60
N ALA A 77 -9.14 13.27 1.12
CA ALA A 77 -8.36 14.49 0.99
C ALA A 77 -9.23 15.69 1.38
N GLN A 78 -8.66 16.64 2.10
CA GLN A 78 -9.33 17.87 2.51
C GLN A 78 -8.38 19.05 2.41
N MET A 79 -8.88 20.16 1.89
CA MET A 79 -8.18 21.44 1.87
C MET A 79 -8.65 22.33 3.02
N SER A 80 -7.72 22.96 3.73
CA SER A 80 -8.01 23.95 4.78
C SER A 80 -6.85 24.91 4.97
N HIS A 81 -7.13 26.21 5.08
CA HIS A 81 -6.14 27.26 5.38
C HIS A 81 -4.88 27.24 4.47
N GLY A 82 -5.05 26.93 3.18
CA GLY A 82 -3.92 26.84 2.24
C GLY A 82 -3.07 25.57 2.40
N LEU A 83 -3.57 24.58 3.11
CA LEU A 83 -2.99 23.25 3.24
C LEU A 83 -3.90 22.20 2.62
N LEU A 84 -3.29 21.16 2.05
CA LEU A 84 -3.95 19.94 1.62
C LEU A 84 -3.57 18.82 2.59
N HIS A 85 -4.55 18.23 3.23
CA HIS A 85 -4.42 17.03 4.05
C HIS A 85 -4.90 15.83 3.27
N ILE A 86 -4.07 14.81 3.14
CA ILE A 86 -4.39 13.54 2.50
C ILE A 86 -4.27 12.44 3.56
N GLU A 87 -5.39 11.79 3.85
CA GLU A 87 -5.47 10.72 4.84
C GLU A 87 -5.11 9.39 4.19
N LEU A 88 -4.26 8.64 4.89
CA LEU A 88 -3.76 7.35 4.46
C LEU A 88 -3.99 6.31 5.56
N VAL A 89 -4.31 5.08 5.15
CA VAL A 89 -4.42 3.93 6.05
C VAL A 89 -3.58 2.77 5.53
N ARG A 90 -3.04 1.97 6.44
CA ARG A 90 -2.39 0.69 6.12
C ARG A 90 -3.37 -0.45 6.35
N GLU A 91 -3.69 -1.16 5.28
CA GLU A 91 -4.57 -2.32 5.31
C GLU A 91 -3.81 -3.59 4.94
N VAL A 92 -3.20 -4.26 5.92
CA VAL A 92 -2.53 -5.55 5.68
C VAL A 92 -3.59 -6.64 5.46
N PRO A 93 -3.61 -7.31 4.29
CA PRO A 93 -4.54 -8.41 4.03
C PRO A 93 -4.45 -9.51 5.09
N GLU A 94 -5.61 -10.04 5.50
CA GLU A 94 -5.65 -11.13 6.48
C GLU A 94 -4.89 -12.38 6.04
N ALA A 95 -4.80 -12.61 4.72
CA ALA A 95 -4.05 -13.72 4.14
C ALA A 95 -2.55 -13.69 4.46
N LEU A 96 -2.00 -12.51 4.78
CA LEU A 96 -0.60 -12.32 5.16
C LEU A 96 -0.39 -12.35 6.67
N LYS A 97 -1.46 -12.46 7.48
CA LYS A 97 -1.31 -12.69 8.91
C LYS A 97 -0.61 -14.04 9.11
N PRO A 98 0.43 -14.13 9.96
CA PRO A 98 1.14 -15.37 10.20
C PRO A 98 0.16 -16.45 10.71
N ARG A 99 0.16 -17.62 10.05
CA ARG A 99 -0.67 -18.76 10.46
C ARG A 99 0.15 -19.72 11.31
N LYS A 100 -0.45 -20.22 12.38
CA LYS A 100 0.15 -21.27 13.21
C LYS A 100 0.17 -22.58 12.43
N ILE A 101 1.34 -23.19 12.27
CA ILE A 101 1.50 -24.52 11.68
C ILE A 101 1.49 -25.54 12.81
N ASN A 102 0.59 -26.51 12.76
CA ASN A 102 0.58 -27.62 13.72
C ASN A 102 1.66 -28.63 13.35
N ILE A 103 2.47 -29.04 14.32
CA ILE A 103 3.44 -30.13 14.15
C ILE A 103 2.71 -31.44 14.46
N ASN A 104 2.42 -32.24 13.42
CA ASN A 104 1.87 -33.58 13.61
C ASN A 104 3.02 -34.59 13.74
N GLN A 105 2.97 -35.43 14.78
CA GLN A 105 3.91 -36.54 14.90
C GLN A 105 3.64 -37.53 13.77
N GLN A 106 4.68 -37.86 13.00
CA GLN A 106 4.62 -38.93 12.00
C GLN A 106 4.26 -40.23 12.71
N SER A 107 3.05 -40.74 12.44
CA SER A 107 2.67 -42.09 12.84
C SER A 107 3.59 -43.07 12.12
N THR A 108 4.56 -43.60 12.85
CA THR A 108 5.45 -44.66 12.40
C THR A 108 4.59 -45.84 11.96
N ILE A 109 4.60 -46.13 10.66
CA ILE A 109 3.96 -47.33 10.12
C ILE A 109 4.71 -48.53 10.71
N LYS A 110 4.12 -49.21 11.70
CA LYS A 110 4.60 -50.50 12.18
C LYS A 110 4.30 -51.52 11.09
N VAL A 111 5.30 -51.87 10.29
CA VAL A 111 5.23 -53.03 9.39
C VAL A 111 5.33 -54.28 10.27
N GLN A 112 4.22 -55.02 10.40
CA GLN A 112 4.20 -56.31 11.09
C GLN A 112 4.73 -57.38 10.11
N PRO A 113 5.81 -58.12 10.41
CA PRO A 113 6.25 -59.21 9.57
C PRO A 113 5.23 -60.35 9.67
N GLN A 114 4.60 -60.72 8.55
CA GLN A 114 3.78 -61.94 8.47
C GLN A 114 4.72 -63.14 8.45
N LEU A 115 4.56 -64.02 9.44
CA LEU A 115 5.24 -65.31 9.54
C LEU A 115 4.83 -66.18 8.34
N LEU A 116 5.76 -66.40 7.41
CA LEU A 116 5.63 -67.47 6.43
C LEU A 116 6.33 -68.69 6.99
N ASN A 117 5.57 -69.60 7.59
CA ASN A 117 6.04 -70.95 7.84
C ASN A 117 4.92 -71.96 7.65
N GLU A 118 5.32 -73.08 7.03
CA GLU A 118 4.69 -74.41 6.94
C GLU A 118 3.63 -74.64 5.85
N GLN A 119 4.11 -75.24 4.74
CA GLN A 119 3.53 -76.37 3.98
C GLN A 119 4.41 -76.53 2.70
N LEU A 120 5.10 -77.61 2.36
CA LEU A 120 4.97 -79.04 2.65
C LEU A 120 6.35 -79.72 2.53
N THR A 121 6.71 -80.50 3.54
CA THR A 121 7.60 -81.65 3.38
C THR A 121 6.76 -82.82 2.85
N GLN A 122 7.31 -83.58 1.91
CA GLN A 122 6.95 -84.97 1.55
C GLN A 122 5.76 -85.25 0.59
N VAL A 123 6.12 -85.53 -0.67
CA VAL A 123 5.70 -86.71 -1.46
C VAL A 123 6.82 -86.90 -2.49
N SER A 124 7.83 -87.75 -2.24
CA SER A 124 7.86 -89.21 -2.40
C SER A 124 7.52 -89.69 -3.82
N ASN A 125 8.55 -90.31 -4.42
CA ASN A 125 8.52 -91.37 -5.43
C ASN A 125 8.33 -91.01 -6.92
N GLY A 126 9.32 -91.43 -7.72
CA GLY A 126 9.35 -91.42 -9.18
C GLY A 126 10.76 -91.51 -9.70
#